data_AF-A0A848FR27-F1
#
_entry.id   AF-A0A848FR27-F1
#
_cell.length_a   1.000
_cell.length_b   1.000
_cell.length_c   1.000
_cell.angle_alpha   90.00
_cell.angle_beta   90.00
_cell.angle_gamma   90.00
#
_symmetry.space_group_name_H-M   'P 1'
#
loop_
_entity.id
_entity.type
_entity.pdbx_description
1 polymer ?
#
loop_
_entity_poly.entity_id
_entity_poly.type
_entity_poly.pdbx_seq_one_letter_code
_entity_poly.pdbx_strand_id
1 'polypeptide(L)'
;MKKMKVILMVIVVIAAVSGAFAAKKKFDCYDQAQYYLDNGVYKYAGIFGVNWYCISQPTSACSYIMTAPFVYTMCRTGHYAPINPTR
;
A
#
# COMPACT_ATOMS: atom_id res chain seq x y z
N MET A 1 -20.58 -15.95 -41.49
CA MET A 1 -20.74 -16.06 -40.02
C MET A 1 -19.58 -16.75 -39.27
N LYS A 2 -18.84 -17.70 -39.87
CA LYS A 2 -17.71 -18.38 -39.17
C LYS A 2 -16.53 -17.46 -38.82
N LYS A 3 -16.18 -16.50 -39.70
CA LYS A 3 -15.01 -15.62 -39.50
C LYS A 3 -15.16 -14.63 -38.34
N MET A 4 -16.37 -14.15 -38.07
CA MET A 4 -16.64 -13.18 -37.00
C MET A 4 -16.59 -13.81 -35.61
N LYS A 5 -16.95 -15.10 -35.48
CA LYS A 5 -16.85 -15.86 -34.23
C LYS A 5 -15.40 -16.10 -33.79
N VAL A 6 -14.48 -16.27 -34.74
CA VAL A 6 -13.06 -16.50 -34.46
C VAL A 6 -12.43 -15.26 -33.84
N ILE A 7 -12.74 -14.07 -34.37
CA ILE A 7 -12.19 -12.81 -33.87
C ILE A 7 -12.61 -12.56 -32.42
N LEU A 8 -13.89 -12.82 -32.09
CA LEU A 8 -14.41 -12.68 -30.73
C LEU A 8 -13.72 -13.62 -29.73
N MET A 9 -13.43 -14.87 -30.12
CA MET A 9 -12.71 -15.79 -29.24
C MET A 9 -11.25 -15.36 -28.98
N VAL A 10 -10.57 -14.82 -29.99
CA VAL A 10 -9.18 -14.34 -29.83
C VAL A 10 -9.12 -13.16 -28.85
N ILE A 11 -10.07 -12.22 -28.92
CA ILE A 11 -10.12 -11.07 -28.00
C ILE A 11 -10.32 -11.51 -26.54
N VAL A 12 -11.17 -12.51 -26.30
CA VAL A 12 -11.43 -13.05 -24.95
C VAL A 12 -10.18 -13.68 -24.35
N VAL A 13 -9.40 -14.43 -25.13
CA VAL A 13 -8.15 -15.05 -24.66
C VAL A 13 -7.12 -13.98 -24.32
N ILE A 14 -6.98 -12.94 -25.15
CA ILE A 14 -6.04 -11.84 -24.89
C ILE A 14 -6.46 -11.05 -23.65
N ALA A 15 -7.75 -10.78 -23.46
CA ALA A 15 -8.28 -10.09 -22.28
C ALA A 15 -8.10 -10.90 -20.99
N ALA A 16 -8.17 -12.24 -21.05
CA ALA A 16 -7.93 -13.10 -19.90
C ALA A 16 -6.45 -13.11 -19.47
N VAL A 17 -5.52 -13.10 -20.43
CA VAL A 17 -4.07 -13.12 -20.13
C VAL A 17 -3.58 -11.75 -19.63
N SER A 18 -4.14 -10.64 -20.11
CA SER A 18 -3.73 -9.30 -19.68
C SER A 18 -4.14 -8.95 -18.25
N GLY A 19 -5.21 -9.56 -17.73
CA GLY A 19 -5.66 -9.36 -16.34
C GLY A 19 -4.66 -9.86 -15.29
N ALA A 20 -3.83 -10.86 -15.61
CA ALA A 20 -2.89 -11.46 -14.66
C ALA A 20 -1.71 -10.54 -14.29
N PHE A 21 -1.38 -9.54 -15.12
CA PHE A 21 -0.23 -8.65 -14.90
C PHE A 21 -0.53 -7.43 -14.02
N ALA A 22 -1.79 -7.22 -13.62
CA ALA A 22 -2.17 -6.07 -12.79
C ALA A 22 -1.87 -6.25 -11.29
N ALA A 23 -1.52 -7.46 -10.85
CA ALA A 23 -1.23 -7.73 -9.45
C ALA A 23 0.18 -7.23 -9.07
N LYS A 24 0.27 -6.03 -8.50
CA LYS A 24 1.50 -5.58 -7.83
C LYS A 24 1.69 -6.39 -6.54
N LYS A 25 2.93 -6.81 -6.27
CA LYS A 25 3.32 -7.38 -4.98
C LYS A 25 2.97 -6.37 -3.88
N LYS A 26 1.94 -6.69 -3.08
CA LYS A 26 1.60 -5.91 -1.89
C LYS A 26 2.65 -6.27 -0.84
N PHE A 27 3.47 -5.30 -0.45
CA PHE A 27 4.37 -5.47 0.69
C PHE A 27 3.52 -5.69 1.94
N ASP A 28 3.95 -6.61 2.81
CA ASP A 28 3.25 -6.80 4.07
C ASP A 28 3.55 -5.62 4.98
N CYS A 29 2.53 -4.79 5.13
CA CYS A 29 2.55 -3.61 5.97
C CYS A 29 2.61 -3.93 7.45
N TYR A 30 2.19 -5.12 7.88
CA TYR A 30 2.01 -5.45 9.29
C TYR A 30 3.32 -5.95 9.92
N ASP A 31 4.14 -6.66 9.15
CA ASP A 31 5.35 -7.30 9.65
C ASP A 31 6.64 -6.49 9.41
N GLN A 32 6.50 -5.27 8.88
CA GLN A 32 7.64 -4.40 8.56
C GLN A 32 7.74 -3.21 9.51
N ALA A 33 8.98 -2.73 9.70
CA ALA A 33 9.27 -1.47 10.36
C ALA A 33 8.53 -0.33 9.65
N GLN A 34 7.70 0.39 10.41
CA GLN A 34 6.92 1.51 9.89
C GLN A 34 7.53 2.84 10.32
N TYR A 35 7.38 3.83 9.46
CA TYR A 35 7.86 5.18 9.64
C TYR A 35 6.71 6.17 9.48
N TYR A 36 6.79 7.30 10.15
CA TYR A 36 5.90 8.43 9.95
C TYR A 36 6.70 9.63 9.42
N LEU A 37 6.03 10.50 8.67
CA LEU A 37 6.65 11.70 8.11
C LEU A 37 6.46 12.86 9.08
N ASP A 38 7.56 13.44 9.54
CA ASP A 38 7.57 14.61 10.43
C ASP A 38 8.54 15.65 9.88
N ASN A 39 8.02 16.82 9.50
CA ASN A 39 8.79 17.91 8.89
C ASN A 39 9.70 17.47 7.73
N GLY A 40 9.20 16.57 6.87
CA GLY A 40 9.95 16.06 5.72
C GLY A 40 10.95 14.95 6.03
N VAL A 41 11.05 14.52 7.29
CA VAL A 41 11.95 13.44 7.73
C VAL A 41 11.12 12.22 8.13
N TYR A 42 11.51 11.05 7.62
CA TYR A 42 10.91 9.77 8.02
C TYR A 42 11.50 9.31 9.35
N LYS A 43 10.64 9.15 10.35
CA LYS A 43 11.01 8.71 11.71
C LYS A 43 10.40 7.35 12.01
N TYR A 44 11.13 6.51 12.72
CA TYR A 44 10.64 5.19 13.12
C TYR A 44 9.45 5.33 14.08
N ALA A 45 8.33 4.67 13.75
CA ALA A 45 7.07 4.80 14.48
C ALA A 45 6.96 3.84 15.68
N GLY A 46 7.69 2.71 15.65
CA GLY A 46 7.53 1.63 16.63
C GLY A 46 6.37 0.69 16.30
N ILE A 47 5.82 0.03 17.32
CA ILE A 47 4.81 -1.02 17.16
C ILE A 47 3.41 -0.39 17.03
N PHE A 48 2.73 -0.70 15.93
CA PHE A 48 1.35 -0.26 15.68
C PHE A 48 0.40 -0.80 16.75
N GLY A 49 -0.47 0.05 17.30
CA GLY A 49 -1.39 -0.27 18.40
C GLY A 49 -0.77 -0.21 19.80
N VAL A 50 0.55 -0.06 19.90
CA VAL A 50 1.27 0.08 21.18
C VAL A 50 1.86 1.48 21.32
N ASN A 51 2.66 1.91 20.34
CA ASN A 51 3.31 3.23 20.35
C ASN A 51 2.52 4.28 19.57
N TRP A 52 1.69 3.86 18.62
CA TRP A 52 0.99 4.76 17.70
C TRP A 52 -0.19 4.06 17.01
N TYR A 53 -1.10 4.85 16.45
CA TYR A 53 -2.22 4.39 15.62
C TYR A 53 -2.51 5.38 14.49
N CYS A 54 -3.41 5.00 13.58
CA CYS A 54 -3.87 5.87 12.51
C CYS A 54 -5.27 6.38 12.82
N ILE A 55 -5.43 7.70 12.85
CA ILE A 55 -6.75 8.34 12.84
C ILE A 55 -7.27 8.30 11.41
N SER A 56 -8.51 7.85 11.21
CA SER A 56 -9.11 7.69 9.89
C SER A 56 -9.11 9.00 9.11
N GLN A 57 -8.33 9.05 8.03
CA GLN A 57 -8.26 10.16 7.09
C GLN A 57 -7.89 9.59 5.71
N PRO A 58 -8.80 9.60 4.73
CA PRO A 58 -8.68 8.78 3.52
C PRO A 58 -7.61 9.26 2.54
N THR A 59 -7.17 10.51 2.64
CA THR A 59 -6.26 11.14 1.67
C THR A 59 -4.82 11.29 2.16
N SER A 60 -4.55 11.00 3.43
CA SER A 60 -3.22 11.16 4.01
C SER A 60 -2.55 9.81 4.25
N ALA A 61 -1.23 9.79 4.08
CA ALA A 61 -0.41 8.66 4.49
C ALA A 61 -0.15 8.75 6.00
N CYS A 62 -0.60 7.74 6.72
CA CYS A 62 -0.37 7.62 8.16
C CYS A 62 1.02 7.04 8.45
N SER A 63 1.43 6.05 7.65
CA SER A 63 2.72 5.40 7.79
C SER A 63 3.29 4.98 6.46
N TYR A 64 4.60 4.78 6.47
CA TYR A 64 5.42 4.43 5.35
C TYR A 64 6.30 3.23 5.70
N ILE A 65 6.58 2.40 4.70
CA ILE A 65 7.58 1.32 4.78
C ILE A 65 8.74 1.66 3.87
N MET A 66 9.95 1.26 4.26
CA MET A 66 11.14 1.40 3.43
C MET A 66 11.24 0.18 2.49
N THR A 67 11.00 0.39 1.20
CA THR A 67 11.02 -0.69 0.19
C THR A 67 12.38 -0.85 -0.49
N ALA A 68 13.19 0.20 -0.48
CA ALA A 68 14.59 0.23 -0.86
C ALA A 68 15.31 1.31 -0.04
N PRO A 69 16.65 1.39 -0.01
CA PRO A 69 17.35 2.42 0.74
C PRO A 69 16.86 3.82 0.36
N PHE A 70 16.35 4.57 1.34
CA PHE A 70 15.76 5.90 1.18
C PHE A 70 14.49 5.98 0.31
N VAL A 71 13.90 4.84 -0.07
CA VAL A 71 12.63 4.78 -0.81
C VAL A 71 11.52 4.36 0.14
N TYR A 72 10.61 5.29 0.40
CA TYR A 72 9.47 5.10 1.30
C TYR A 72 8.18 5.00 0.51
N THR A 73 7.38 3.98 0.81
CA THR A 73 6.08 3.75 0.18
C THR A 73 4.99 3.82 1.23
N MET A 74 3.87 4.47 0.90
CA MET A 74 2.71 4.55 1.78
C MET A 74 2.21 3.15 2.13
N CYS A 75 1.96 2.93 3.41
CA CYS A 75 1.56 1.64 3.95
C CYS A 75 0.16 1.69 4.57
N ARG A 76 -0.07 2.60 5.51
CA ARG A 76 -1.39 2.86 6.09
C ARG A 76 -1.89 4.25 5.70
N THR A 77 -3.19 4.37 5.49
CA THR A 77 -3.88 5.64 5.32
C THR A 77 -4.35 6.19 6.66
N GLY A 78 -4.43 7.51 6.78
CA GLY A 78 -4.83 8.20 8.00
C GLY A 78 -3.86 9.28 8.44
N HIS A 79 -4.05 9.80 9.64
CA HIS A 79 -3.14 10.69 10.33
C HIS A 79 -2.40 9.93 11.43
N TYR A 80 -1.08 10.07 11.49
CA TYR A 80 -0.26 9.47 12.53
C TYR A 80 -0.61 10.07 13.90
N ALA A 81 -0.95 9.22 14.86
CA ALA A 81 -1.20 9.63 16.24
C ALA A 81 -0.38 8.77 17.22
N PRO A 82 0.51 9.37 18.02
CA PRO A 82 1.24 8.63 19.04
C PRO A 82 0.31 8.23 20.18
N ILE A 83 0.49 7.01 20.70
CA ILE A 83 -0.14 6.53 21.94
C ILE A 83 0.84 6.90 23.05
N ASN A 84 0.56 7.99 23.76
CA ASN A 84 1.29 8.28 25.00
C ASN A 84 0.73 7.40 26.12
N PRO A 85 1.54 6.55 26.78
CA PRO A 85 1.10 5.79 27.95
C PRO A 85 0.96 6.65 29.23
N THR A 86 1.05 7.99 29.14
CA THR A 86 1.15 8.90 30.31
C THR A 86 0.04 9.95 30.39
N ARG A 87 -1.20 9.62 30.02
CA ARG A 87 -2.38 10.36 30.50
C ARG A 87 -3.42 9.40 31.05
#